data_AF-A0A1Q2YPL7-F1
#
_entry.id   AF-A0A1Q2YPL7-F1
#
_cell.length_a   1.000
_cell.length_b   1.000
_cell.length_c   1.000
_cell.angle_alpha   90.00
_cell.angle_beta   90.00
_cell.angle_gamma   90.00
#
_symmetry.space_group_name_H-M   'P 1'
#
loop_
_entity.id
_entity.type
_entity.pdbx_description
1 polymer ?
#
loop_
_entity_poly.entity_id
_entity_poly.type
_entity_poly.pdbx_seq_one_letter_code
_entity_poly.pdbx_strand_id
1 'polypeptide(L)' 'MPFQTYLDRLPLIAILRGVTPEEVLPIGEALVEAGFAIIEVPLNSPQPVESIRRLATRFGRDVLVGAGTVTAPAPVS' A
#
# COMPACT_ATOMS: atom_id res chain seq x y z
N MET A 1 -10.13 -1.54 -11.80
CA MET A 1 -10.81 -2.60 -11.04
C MET A 1 -11.59 -1.91 -9.94
N PRO A 2 -12.86 -2.27 -9.69
CA PRO A 2 -13.60 -1.74 -8.55
C PRO A 2 -12.92 -2.07 -7.21
N PHE A 3 -13.07 -1.20 -6.21
CA PHE A 3 -12.55 -1.43 -4.86
C PHE A 3 -13.04 -2.74 -4.25
N GLN A 4 -14.32 -3.06 -4.48
CA GLN A 4 -14.97 -4.28 -3.99
C GLN A 4 -14.23 -5.56 -4.42
N THR A 5 -13.64 -5.58 -5.63
CA THR A 5 -12.89 -6.74 -6.14
C THR A 5 -11.72 -7.14 -5.24
N TYR A 6 -11.08 -6.17 -4.57
CA TYR A 6 -9.99 -6.45 -3.65
C TYR A 6 -10.51 -6.93 -2.28
N LEU A 7 -11.60 -6.35 -1.79
CA LEU A 7 -12.23 -6.76 -0.52
C LEU A 7 -12.83 -8.17 -0.59
N ASP A 8 -13.31 -8.59 -1.76
CA ASP A 8 -13.85 -9.94 -1.97
C ASP A 8 -12.75 -11.02 -1.87
N ARG A 9 -11.46 -10.67 -2.12
CA ARG A 9 -10.32 -11.58 -1.89
C ARG A 9 -10.01 -11.71 -0.40
N LEU A 10 -9.88 -10.57 0.28
CA LEU A 10 -9.66 -10.50 1.72
C LEU A 10 -10.21 -9.16 2.22
N PRO A 11 -11.19 -9.14 3.14
CA PRO A 11 -11.81 -7.90 3.62
C PRO A 11 -10.95 -7.20 4.68
N LEU A 12 -9.63 -7.14 4.46
CA LEU A 12 -8.64 -6.53 5.34
C LEU A 12 -7.73 -5.59 4.55
N ILE A 13 -7.29 -4.51 5.20
CA ILE A 13 -6.34 -3.54 4.66
C ILE A 13 -5.10 -3.55 5.55
N ALA A 14 -3.93 -3.76 4.96
CA ALA A 14 -2.66 -3.67 5.69
C ALA A 14 -2.17 -2.22 5.72
N ILE A 15 -1.95 -1.65 6.91
CA ILE A 15 -1.46 -0.28 7.08
C ILE A 15 0.00 -0.34 7.55
N LEU A 16 0.93 0.08 6.69
CA LEU A 16 2.38 0.03 6.94
C LEU A 16 2.91 1.35 7.51
N ARG A 17 2.49 1.67 8.74
CA ARG A 17 2.95 2.89 9.42
C ARG A 17 4.43 2.80 9.79
N GLY A 18 5.18 3.84 9.47
CA GLY A 18 6.60 3.97 9.83
C GLY A 18 7.55 3.15 8.95
N VAL A 19 7.05 2.48 7.90
CA VAL A 19 7.87 1.66 7.00
C VAL A 19 8.83 2.51 6.18
N THR A 20 10.05 2.02 5.98
CA THR A 20 11.02 2.63 5.06
C THR A 20 10.91 2.05 3.65
N PRO A 21 11.40 2.74 2.60
CA PRO A 21 11.44 2.19 1.25
C PRO A 21 12.17 0.85 1.13
N GLU A 22 13.19 0.61 1.97
CA GLU A 22 14.00 -0.61 1.97
C GLU A 22 13.23 -1.81 2.52
N GLU A 23 12.35 -1.59 3.50
CA GLU A 23 11.56 -2.63 4.17
C GLU A 23 10.23 -2.92 3.45
N VAL A 24 9.73 -1.98 2.65
CA VAL A 24 8.35 -2.04 2.14
C VAL A 24 8.08 -3.23 1.23
N LEU A 25 9.05 -3.62 0.40
CA LEU A 25 8.89 -4.73 -0.55
C LEU A 25 8.84 -6.09 0.15
N PRO A 26 9.80 -6.47 1.02
CA PRO A 26 9.71 -7.76 1.70
C PRO A 26 8.47 -7.88 2.59
N ILE A 27 8.03 -6.78 3.23
CA ILE A 27 6.77 -6.77 3.99
C ILE A 27 5.56 -6.95 3.04
N GLY A 28 5.54 -6.23 1.93
CA GLY A 28 4.48 -6.33 0.93
C GLY A 28 4.35 -7.74 0.35
N GLU A 29 5.48 -8.40 0.05
CA GLU A 29 5.50 -9.76 -0.47
C GLU A 29 4.90 -10.75 0.54
N ALA A 30 5.31 -10.67 1.80
CA ALA A 30 4.75 -11.52 2.87
C ALA A 30 3.24 -11.29 3.05
N LEU A 31 2.76 -10.05 2.95
CA LEU A 31 1.33 -9.74 3.02
C LEU A 31 0.55 -10.33 1.85
N VAL A 32 1.08 -10.23 0.63
CA VAL A 32 0.44 -10.79 -0.57
C VAL A 32 0.40 -12.31 -0.51
N GLU A 33 1.47 -12.96 -0.03
CA GLU A 33 1.51 -14.40 0.23
C GLU A 33 0.45 -14.82 1.27
N ALA A 34 0.21 -13.98 2.28
CA ALA A 34 -0.85 -14.17 3.27
C ALA A 34 -2.27 -13.85 2.76
N GLY A 35 -2.40 -13.42 1.50
CA GLY A 35 -3.68 -13.18 0.84
C GLY A 35 -4.15 -11.72 0.85
N PHE A 36 -3.36 -10.78 1.38
CA PHE A 36 -3.73 -9.35 1.31
C PHE A 36 -3.74 -8.85 -0.13
N ALA A 37 -4.81 -8.12 -0.46
CA ALA A 37 -5.00 -7.50 -1.75
C ALA A 37 -5.07 -5.96 -1.67
N ILE A 38 -4.96 -5.39 -0.46
CA ILE A 38 -5.01 -3.95 -0.22
C ILE A 38 -3.92 -3.57 0.79
N ILE A 39 -3.04 -2.65 0.39
CA ILE A 39 -1.94 -2.13 1.23
C ILE A 39 -2.00 -0.60 1.23
N GLU A 40 -1.87 0.00 2.40
CA GLU A 40 -1.83 1.45 2.60
C GLU A 40 -0.52 1.86 3.29
N VAL A 41 0.11 2.93 2.80
CA VAL A 41 1.26 3.57 3.46
C VAL A 41 0.85 4.96 3.96
N PRO A 42 0.88 5.22 5.27
CA PRO A 42 0.62 6.54 5.81
C PRO A 42 1.62 7.59 5.32
N LEU A 43 1.15 8.81 5.00
CA LEU A 43 2.01 9.91 4.57
C LEU A 43 2.93 10.48 5.67
N ASN A 44 2.78 10.03 6.91
CA ASN A 44 3.72 10.31 8.00
C ASN A 44 4.79 9.22 8.18
N SER A 45 4.88 8.23 7.29
CA SER A 45 6.00 7.28 7.21
C SER A 45 7.24 7.93 6.56
N PRO A 46 8.46 7.41 6.78
CA PRO A 46 9.65 7.86 6.07
C PRO A 46 9.54 7.66 4.55
N GLN A 47 9.75 8.72 3.76
CA GLN A 47 9.73 8.68 2.28
C GLN A 47 8.51 7.92 1.70
N PRO A 48 7.27 8.28 2.08
CA PRO A 48 6.10 7.44 1.87
C PRO A 48 5.74 7.28 0.38
N VAL A 49 5.98 8.31 -0.42
CA VAL A 49 5.74 8.30 -1.88
C VAL A 49 6.63 7.27 -2.57
N GLU A 50 7.90 7.15 -2.15
CA GLU A 50 8.80 6.13 -2.71
C GLU A 50 8.34 4.72 -2.34
N SER A 51 7.90 4.52 -1.08
CA SER A 51 7.34 3.25 -0.64
C SER A 51 6.09 2.85 -1.43
N ILE A 52 5.16 3.79 -1.64
CA ILE A 52 3.95 3.60 -2.47
C ILE A 52 4.34 3.26 -3.91
N ARG A 53 5.29 4.00 -4.49
CA ARG A 53 5.77 3.77 -5.86
C ARG A 53 6.37 2.37 -6.02
N ARG A 54 7.18 1.91 -5.06
CA ARG A 54 7.77 0.56 -5.06
C ARG A 54 6.68 -0.51 -5.02
N LEU A 55 5.73 -0.42 -4.10
CA LEU A 55 4.60 -1.34 -4.00
C LEU A 55 3.76 -1.36 -5.28
N ALA A 56 3.37 -0.19 -5.79
CA ALA A 56 2.55 -0.08 -7.00
C ALA A 56 3.28 -0.64 -8.24
N THR A 57 4.59 -0.41 -8.35
CA THR A 57 5.41 -0.97 -9.44
C THR A 57 5.54 -2.48 -9.33
N ARG A 58 5.75 -3.00 -8.12
CA ARG A 58 5.98 -4.42 -7.85
C ARG A 58 4.74 -5.30 -8.05
N PHE A 59 3.57 -4.81 -7.64
CA PHE A 59 2.33 -5.60 -7.60
C PHE A 59 1.31 -5.18 -8.67
N GLY A 60 1.51 -4.04 -9.33
CA GLY A 60 0.68 -3.61 -10.44
C GLY A 60 -0.80 -3.56 -10.10
N ARG A 61 -1.60 -4.37 -10.78
CA ARG A 61 -3.07 -4.40 -10.61
C ARG A 61 -3.55 -5.46 -9.61
N ASP A 62 -2.66 -6.35 -9.17
CA ASP A 62 -3.01 -7.49 -8.30
C ASP A 62 -3.24 -7.06 -6.84
N VAL A 63 -2.66 -5.92 -6.46
CA VAL A 63 -2.78 -5.30 -5.14
C VAL A 63 -3.18 -3.84 -5.32
N LEU A 64 -4.21 -3.43 -4.58
CA LEU A 64 -4.56 -2.02 -4.48
C LEU A 64 -3.62 -1.35 -3.46
N VAL A 65 -2.82 -0.41 -3.94
CA VAL A 65 -1.90 0.39 -3.11
C VAL A 65 -2.48 1.78 -2.90
N GLY A 66 -2.57 2.23 -1.66
CA GLY A 66 -3.10 3.53 -1.29
C GLY A 66 -2.22 4.31 -0.31
N ALA A 67 -2.62 5.54 -0.04
CA ALA A 67 -2.02 6.42 0.96
C ALA A 67 -3.06 6.83 2.01
N GLY A 68 -2.70 6.78 3.29
CA GLY A 68 -3.53 7.31 4.38
C GLY A 68 -2.86 8.47 5.10
N THR A 69 -3.56 9.05 6.07
CA THR A 69 -3.11 10.29 6.75
C THR A 69 -2.92 11.46 5.76
N VAL A 70 -3.76 11.52 4.71
CA VAL A 70 -3.80 12.64 3.77
C VAL A 70 -4.57 13.80 4.41
N THR A 71 -3.87 14.84 4.83
CA THR A 71 -4.46 16.01 5.52
C THR A 71 -4.53 17.26 4.65
N ALA A 72 -3.92 17.24 3.46
CA ALA A 72 -3.90 18.32 2.50
C ALA A 72 -3.88 17.77 1.06
N PRO A 73 -4.22 18.55 0.02
CA PRO A 73 -4.23 18.11 -1.37
C PRO A 73 -2.83 17.92 -1.99
N ALA A 74 -1.83 18.64 -1.48
CA ALA A 74 -0.46 18.68 -2.01
C ALA A 74 0.26 17.31 -2.20
N PRO A 75 -0.02 16.24 -1.43
CA PRO A 75 0.59 14.92 -1.62
C PRO A 75 -0.12 14.05 -2.68
N VAL A 76 -1.22 14.53 -3.27
CA VAL A 76 -2.03 13.79 -4.24
C VAL A 76 -1.72 14.35 -5.63
N SER A 77 -0.77 13.76 -6.34
CA SER A 77 -0.38 14.12 -7.71
C SER A 77 -0.26 12.87 -8.57
#